data_AF-A0A9W7G4M3-F1
#
_entry.id   AF-A0A9W7G4M3-F1
#
_cell.length_a   1.000
_cell.length_b   1.000
_cell.length_c   1.000
_cell.angle_alpha   90.00
_cell.angle_beta   90.00
_cell.angle_gamma   90.00
#
_symmetry.space_group_name_H-M   'P 1'
#
loop_
_entity.id
_entity.type
_entity.pdbx_description
1 polymer ?
#
loop_
_entity_poly.entity_id
_entity_poly.type
_entity_poly.pdbx_seq_one_letter_code
_entity_poly.pdbx_strand_id
1 'polypeptide(L)'
;MKFTTFLLALLTVAPATAFFGVSLPTQVASTALPAKHAMKKAAKGHNAYRPRKSRPSDINRKAPAYNLPKDSEKPAEYTIGGK
;
A
#
# COMPACT_ATOMS: atom_id res chain seq x y z
N MET A 1 31.70 45.63 5.27
CA MET A 1 30.42 45.00 5.66
C MET A 1 30.30 43.55 5.16
N LYS A 2 31.37 42.74 5.21
CA LYS A 2 31.38 41.35 4.70
C LYS A 2 31.71 40.30 5.77
N PHE A 3 32.12 40.74 6.96
CA PHE A 3 32.55 39.87 8.06
C PHE A 3 31.36 39.44 8.94
N THR A 4 30.38 40.34 9.13
CA THR A 4 29.14 40.05 9.88
C THR A 4 28.25 39.05 9.16
N THR A 5 28.19 39.11 7.82
CA THR A 5 27.46 38.15 6.98
C THR A 5 28.10 36.77 7.00
N PHE A 6 29.44 36.69 7.11
CA PHE A 6 30.17 35.42 7.18
C PHE A 6 29.94 34.72 8.52
N LEU A 7 29.89 35.48 9.62
CA LEU A 7 29.66 34.97 10.96
C LEU A 7 28.20 34.53 11.18
N LEU A 8 27.24 35.22 10.56
CA LEU A 8 25.83 34.82 10.55
C LEU A 8 25.59 33.54 9.73
N ALA A 9 26.32 33.34 8.63
CA ALA A 9 26.24 32.11 7.84
C ALA A 9 26.86 30.89 8.55
N LEU A 10 27.89 31.08 9.38
CA LEU A 10 28.50 29.99 10.15
C LEU A 10 27.58 29.50 11.29
N LEU A 11 26.80 30.42 11.88
CA LEU A 11 25.91 30.12 13.00
C LEU A 11 24.66 29.31 12.58
N THR A 12 24.24 29.40 11.31
CA THR A 12 23.06 28.66 10.80
C THR A 12 23.39 27.29 10.23
N VAL A 13 24.65 27.02 9.86
CA VAL A 13 25.07 25.70 9.33
C VAL A 13 25.31 24.68 10.46
N ALA A 14 25.78 25.11 11.62
CA ALA A 14 26.07 24.24 12.77
C ALA A 14 24.86 23.42 13.31
N PRO A 15 23.62 23.96 13.42
CA PRO A 15 22.50 23.15 13.88
C PRO A 15 21.93 22.21 12.80
N ALA A 16 22.23 22.44 11.52
CA ALA A 16 21.72 21.58 10.43
C ALA A 16 22.35 20.17 10.47
N THR A 17 23.58 20.03 10.99
CA THR A 17 24.27 18.75 11.09
C THR A 17 23.83 17.88 12.28
N ALA A 18 23.13 18.46 13.27
CA ALA A 18 22.63 17.73 14.43
C ALA A 18 21.46 16.77 14.09
N PHE A 19 20.81 16.97 12.94
CA PHE A 19 19.73 16.12 12.44
C PHE A 19 20.17 15.12 11.37
N PHE A 20 21.45 15.14 10.95
CA PHE A 20 22.03 14.06 10.17
C PHE A 20 22.36 12.91 11.13
N GLY A 21 21.32 12.15 11.49
CA GLY A 21 21.47 10.90 12.19
C GLY A 21 22.33 9.97 11.35
N VAL A 22 23.61 9.86 11.68
CA VAL A 22 24.46 8.78 11.18
C VAL A 22 23.84 7.50 11.72
N SER A 23 23.17 6.75 10.84
CA SER A 23 22.77 5.38 11.11
C SER A 23 24.05 4.55 11.14
N LEU A 24 24.76 4.59 12.27
CA LEU A 24 25.81 3.62 12.56
C LEU A 24 25.07 2.28 12.71
N PRO A 25 25.39 1.26 11.89
CA PRO A 25 24.90 -0.07 12.19
C PRO A 25 25.56 -0.46 13.51
N THR A 26 24.81 -0.38 14.61
CA THR A 26 25.18 -1.05 15.85
C THR A 26 25.18 -2.54 15.53
N GLN A 27 26.34 -3.06 15.13
CA GLN A 27 26.54 -4.50 14.98
C GLN A 27 26.56 -5.07 16.38
N VAL A 28 25.37 -5.29 16.93
CA VAL A 28 25.20 -6.14 18.10
C VAL A 28 25.70 -7.50 17.66
N ALA A 29 26.85 -7.92 18.20
CA ALA A 29 27.41 -9.23 17.91
C ALA A 29 26.33 -10.27 18.21
N SER A 30 25.78 -10.88 17.15
CA SER A 30 24.67 -11.81 17.28
C SER A 30 25.21 -13.08 17.92
N THR A 31 24.87 -13.31 19.19
CA THR A 31 25.23 -14.53 19.93
C THR A 31 24.39 -15.74 19.54
N ALA A 32 23.38 -15.54 18.66
CA ALA A 32 22.52 -16.59 18.16
C ALA A 32 22.99 -17.05 16.78
N LEU A 33 23.14 -18.37 16.60
CA LEU A 33 23.38 -18.96 15.28
C LEU A 33 22.24 -18.57 14.34
N PRO A 34 22.52 -18.12 13.10
CA PRO A 34 21.47 -17.77 12.15
C PRO A 34 20.59 -19.00 11.91
N ALA A 35 19.29 -18.87 12.18
CA ALA A 35 18.34 -19.94 11.94
C ALA A 35 18.33 -20.31 10.44
N LYS A 36 18.35 -21.61 10.11
CA LYS A 36 18.28 -22.12 8.73
C LYS A 36 17.08 -21.55 7.95
N HIS A 37 15.98 -21.24 8.65
CA HIS A 37 14.76 -20.68 8.07
C HIS A 37 14.26 -19.47 8.86
N ALA A 38 14.36 -18.28 8.26
CA ALA A 38 13.81 -17.06 8.84
C ALA A 38 12.28 -17.03 8.72
N MET A 39 11.60 -16.63 9.80
CA MET A 39 10.15 -16.45 9.80
C MET A 39 9.70 -15.32 8.87
N LYS A 40 8.49 -15.44 8.31
CA LYS A 40 7.82 -14.35 7.58
C LYS A 40 7.03 -13.50 8.57
N LYS A 41 7.52 -12.30 8.91
CA LYS A 41 6.86 -11.34 9.80
C LYS A 41 6.41 -10.09 9.02
N ALA A 42 5.53 -9.30 9.64
CA ALA A 42 4.99 -8.05 9.09
C ALA A 42 4.50 -8.20 7.65
N ALA A 43 4.83 -7.25 6.76
CA ALA A 43 4.41 -7.23 5.36
C ALA A 43 4.75 -8.53 4.59
N LYS A 44 5.85 -9.21 4.94
CA LYS A 44 6.23 -10.48 4.31
C LYS A 44 5.24 -11.61 4.62
N GLY A 45 4.65 -11.62 5.81
CA GLY A 45 3.58 -12.54 6.19
C GLY A 45 2.30 -12.22 5.42
N HIS A 46 1.83 -10.97 5.47
CA HIS A 46 0.63 -10.55 4.75
C HIS A 46 0.70 -10.85 3.24
N ASN A 47 1.85 -10.60 2.61
CA ASN A 47 2.03 -10.90 1.19
C ASN A 47 1.94 -12.41 0.92
N ALA A 48 2.57 -13.24 1.76
CA ALA A 48 2.63 -14.68 1.56
C ALA A 48 1.28 -15.39 1.78
N TYR A 49 0.49 -14.95 2.75
CA TYR A 49 -0.72 -15.67 3.18
C TYR A 49 -2.03 -15.00 2.75
N ARG A 50 -2.00 -13.89 2.00
CA ARG A 50 -3.25 -13.26 1.52
C ARG A 50 -4.04 -14.23 0.64
N PRO A 51 -5.38 -14.27 0.76
CA PRO A 51 -6.24 -15.04 -0.15
C PRO A 51 -6.06 -14.59 -1.60
N ARG A 52 -5.91 -15.54 -2.53
CA ARG A 52 -5.80 -15.27 -3.97
C ARG A 52 -6.53 -16.35 -4.76
N LYS A 53 -7.04 -15.97 -5.92
CA LYS A 53 -7.47 -16.94 -6.94
C LYS A 53 -6.22 -17.49 -7.63
N SER A 54 -5.98 -18.79 -7.53
CA SER A 54 -4.81 -19.46 -8.14
C SER A 54 -5.17 -20.22 -9.42
N ARG A 55 -6.43 -20.66 -9.56
CA ARG A 55 -6.87 -21.51 -10.67
C ARG A 55 -7.26 -20.64 -11.87
N PRO A 56 -6.71 -20.86 -13.08
CA PRO A 56 -7.08 -20.07 -14.27
C PRO A 56 -8.58 -20.09 -14.59
N SER A 57 -9.25 -21.22 -14.34
CA SER A 57 -10.71 -21.32 -14.49
C SER A 57 -11.49 -20.44 -13.53
N ASP A 58 -10.99 -20.23 -12.30
CA ASP A 58 -11.61 -19.33 -11.32
C ASP A 58 -11.37 -17.86 -11.71
N ILE A 59 -10.16 -17.54 -12.18
CA ILE A 59 -9.78 -16.19 -12.62
C ILE A 59 -10.58 -15.77 -13.86
N ASN A 60 -10.77 -16.67 -14.81
CA ASN A 60 -11.40 -16.38 -16.10
C ASN A 60 -12.93 -16.57 -16.11
N ARG A 61 -13.57 -16.67 -14.93
CA ARG A 61 -15.04 -16.74 -14.86
C ARG A 61 -15.63 -15.44 -15.39
N LYS A 62 -16.51 -15.56 -16.38
CA LYS A 62 -17.30 -14.46 -16.92
C LYS A 62 -18.73 -14.56 -16.39
N ALA A 63 -19.41 -13.41 -16.28
CA ALA A 63 -20.84 -13.42 -16.00
C ALA A 63 -21.59 -14.16 -17.12
N PRO A 64 -22.60 -14.98 -16.80
CA PRO A 64 -23.41 -15.64 -17.81
C PRO A 64 -24.15 -14.59 -18.66
N ALA A 65 -24.19 -14.82 -19.98
CA ALA A 65 -24.99 -14.02 -20.87
C ALA A 65 -26.44 -14.52 -20.84
N TYR A 66 -27.36 -13.67 -20.43
CA TYR A 66 -28.79 -13.93 -20.51
C TYR A 66 -29.35 -13.32 -21.79
N ASN A 67 -30.06 -14.11 -22.59
CA ASN A 67 -30.83 -13.61 -23.71
C ASN A 67 -32.11 -12.96 -23.17
N LEU A 68 -32.01 -11.69 -22.79
CA LEU A 68 -33.20 -10.90 -22.45
C LEU A 68 -33.88 -10.46 -23.75
N PRO A 69 -35.21 -10.57 -23.85
CA PRO A 69 -35.96 -9.94 -24.93
C PRO A 69 -35.62 -8.45 -24.95
N LYS A 70 -35.17 -7.92 -26.10
CA LYS A 70 -34.85 -6.49 -26.26
C LYS A 70 -36.07 -5.59 -26.02
N ASP A 71 -37.26 -6.14 -26.20
CA ASP A 71 -38.51 -5.40 -26.27
C ASP A 71 -39.50 -5.78 -25.15
N SER A 72 -39.02 -6.32 -24.02
CA SER A 72 -39.87 -6.42 -22.83
C SER A 72 -40.00 -5.03 -22.22
N GLU A 73 -40.84 -4.18 -22.82
CA GLU A 73 -41.41 -3.03 -22.14
C GLU A 73 -42.08 -3.57 -20.87
N LYS A 74 -41.38 -3.45 -19.73
CA LYS A 74 -41.93 -3.87 -18.46
C LYS A 74 -43.23 -3.06 -18.29
N PRO A 75 -44.41 -3.71 -18.20
CA PRO A 75 -45.65 -2.97 -18.08
C PRO A 75 -45.59 -2.11 -16.82
N ALA A 76 -46.30 -0.98 -16.83
CA ALA A 76 -46.40 -0.11 -15.68
C ALA A 76 -46.91 -0.91 -14.46
N GLU A 77 -46.15 -0.88 -13.37
CA GLU A 77 -46.49 -1.63 -12.15
C GLU A 77 -47.80 -1.13 -11.51
N TYR A 78 -48.15 0.13 -11.77
CA TYR A 78 -49.43 0.72 -11.39
C TYR A 78 -49.80 1.86 -12.35
N THR A 79 -51.10 2.10 -12.49
CA THR A 79 -51.65 3.26 -13.21
C THR A 79 -52.44 4.11 -12.23
N ILE A 80 -52.13 5.40 -12.10
CA ILE A 80 -52.90 6.34 -11.28
C ILE A 80 -54.08 6.83 -12.13
N GLY A 81 -55.29 6.35 -11.84
CA GLY A 81 -56.52 6.84 -12.47
C GLY A 81 -56.87 8.23 -11.94
N GLY A 82 -56.81 9.24 -12.81
CA GLY A 82 -57.30 10.60 -12.51
C GLY A 82 -58.82 10.68 -12.63
N LYS A 83 -59.46 11.29 -11.63
CA LYS A 83 -60.87 11.73 -11.68
C LYS A 83 -60.97 13.08 -12.38
#